data_AF-A0A183D4Q6-F1
#
_entry.id   AF-A0A183D4Q6-F1
#
_cell.length_a   1.000
_cell.length_b   1.000
_cell.length_c   1.000
_cell.angle_alpha   90.00
_cell.angle_beta   90.00
_cell.angle_gamma   90.00
#
_symmetry.space_group_name_H-M   'P 1'
#
loop_
_entity.id
_entity.type
_entity.pdbx_description
1 polymer ?
#
loop_
_entity_poly.entity_id
_entity_poly.type
_entity_poly.pdbx_seq_one_letter_code
_entity_poly.pdbx_strand_id
1 'polypeptide(L)'
;MDLKKMSNADKVTLCRRYFYIGFALLPLVWIVNAVWFFRCAFIEPSPVQKILRRYVLYSIIGASLWLLVLMAWEIFFQFERAKGLEWTDRLSFVFPVGYV
;
A
#
# COMPACT_ATOMS: atom_id res chain seq x y z
N MET A 1 11.53 14.05 -7.81
CA MET A 1 12.79 13.46 -8.34
C MET A 1 12.50 12.97 -9.74
N ASP A 2 13.33 13.37 -10.71
CA ASP A 2 13.12 13.01 -12.11
C ASP A 2 13.67 11.59 -12.37
N LEU A 3 12.78 10.60 -12.50
CA LEU A 3 13.18 9.19 -12.74
C LEU A 3 14.00 9.03 -14.03
N LYS A 4 13.84 9.95 -14.99
CA LYS A 4 14.56 9.91 -16.26
C LYS A 4 16.06 10.22 -16.11
N LYS A 5 16.47 10.90 -15.03
CA LYS A 5 17.87 11.27 -14.77
C LYS A 5 18.62 10.24 -13.92
N MET A 6 17.95 9.19 -13.44
CA MET A 6 18.56 8.14 -12.60
C MET A 6 19.09 6.96 -13.41
N SER A 7 20.22 6.41 -12.98
CA SER A 7 20.75 5.16 -13.53
C SER A 7 19.79 3.99 -13.26
N ASN A 8 19.80 2.99 -14.16
CA ASN A 8 18.95 1.81 -14.04
C ASN A 8 19.22 1.03 -12.73
N ALA A 9 20.45 1.05 -12.21
CA ALA A 9 20.80 0.42 -10.93
C ALA A 9 20.18 1.13 -9.73
N ASP A 10 20.16 2.48 -9.74
CA ASP A 10 19.58 3.27 -8.66
C ASP A 10 18.07 3.12 -8.60
N LYS A 11 17.40 3.00 -9.75
CA LYS A 11 15.96 2.71 -9.84
C LYS A 11 15.59 1.41 -9.13
N VAL A 12 16.39 0.35 -9.30
CA VAL A 12 16.14 -0.93 -8.61
C VAL A 12 16.37 -0.81 -7.12
N THR A 13 17.46 -0.17 -6.70
CA THR A 13 17.78 0.03 -5.28
C THR A 13 16.66 0.81 -4.58
N LEU A 14 16.14 1.85 -5.24
CA LEU A 14 15.03 2.63 -4.74
C LEU A 14 13.74 1.79 -4.65
N CYS A 15 13.36 1.09 -5.72
CA CYS A 15 12.16 0.23 -5.73
C CYS A 15 12.22 -0.85 -4.63
N ARG A 16 13.41 -1.45 -4.42
CA ARG A 16 13.63 -2.45 -3.37
C ARG A 16 13.50 -1.85 -1.97
N ARG A 17 14.04 -0.64 -1.72
CA ARG A 17 13.86 0.07 -0.44
C ARG A 17 12.39 0.37 -0.17
N TYR A 18 11.67 0.92 -1.14
CA TYR A 18 10.24 1.20 -0.98
C TYR A 18 9.42 -0.07 -0.72
N PHE A 19 9.78 -1.17 -1.36
CA PHE A 19 9.16 -2.47 -1.10
C PHE A 19 9.37 -2.93 0.36
N TYR A 20 10.58 -2.84 0.90
CA TYR A 20 10.83 -3.20 2.31
C TYR A 20 10.19 -2.23 3.29
N ILE A 21 10.16 -0.92 3.00
CA ILE A 21 9.49 0.07 3.85
C ILE A 21 7.98 -0.22 3.94
N GLY A 22 7.36 -0.69 2.85
CA GLY A 22 5.95 -1.06 2.88
C GLY A 22 5.60 -2.20 3.85
N PHE A 23 6.56 -3.06 4.22
CA PHE A 23 6.35 -4.07 5.27
C PHE A 23 6.19 -3.47 6.67
N ALA A 24 6.55 -2.20 6.89
CA ALA A 24 6.31 -1.51 8.15
C ALA A 24 4.84 -1.05 8.32
N LEU A 25 3.88 -1.83 7.79
CA LEU A 25 2.43 -1.58 7.83
C LEU A 25 1.99 -0.33 7.02
N LEU A 26 2.71 0.01 5.94
CA LEU A 26 2.38 1.16 5.10
C LEU A 26 1.95 0.72 3.69
N PRO A 27 0.68 0.31 3.48
CA PRO A 27 0.19 -0.08 2.16
C PRO A 27 0.26 1.05 1.13
N LEU A 28 0.13 2.31 1.58
CA LEU A 28 0.28 3.48 0.71
C LEU A 28 1.65 3.55 0.05
N VAL A 29 2.72 3.13 0.74
CA VAL A 29 4.09 3.14 0.19
C VAL A 29 4.21 2.15 -0.97
N TRP A 30 3.59 0.98 -0.87
CA TRP A 30 3.56 0.02 -1.97
C TRP A 30 2.75 0.52 -3.18
N ILE A 31 1.64 1.24 -2.94
CA ILE A 31 0.86 1.86 -4.02
C ILE A 31 1.72 2.92 -4.74
N VAL A 32 2.38 3.81 -3.99
CA VAL A 32 3.27 4.83 -4.57
C VAL A 32 4.40 4.16 -5.36
N ASN A 33 5.03 3.12 -4.80
CA ASN A 33 6.06 2.34 -5.49
C ASN A 33 5.54 1.74 -6.80
N ALA A 34 4.34 1.15 -6.76
CA ALA A 34 3.73 0.55 -7.93
C ALA A 34 3.45 1.58 -9.03
N VAL A 35 2.79 2.70 -8.72
CA VAL A 35 2.43 3.75 -9.68
C VAL A 35 3.68 4.43 -10.26
N TRP A 36 4.66 4.73 -9.41
CA TRP A 36 5.85 5.48 -9.82
C TRP A 36 6.76 4.67 -10.75
N PHE A 37 6.95 3.38 -10.44
CA PHE A 37 7.78 2.48 -11.26
C PHE A 37 6.99 1.73 -12.35
N PHE A 38 5.66 1.89 -12.44
CA PHE A 38 4.82 1.23 -13.45
C PHE A 38 5.32 1.54 -14.87
N ARG A 39 5.58 2.83 -15.17
CA ARG A 39 6.07 3.24 -16.50
C ARG A 39 7.44 2.63 -16.81
N CYS A 40 8.37 2.63 -15.85
CA CYS A 40 9.69 2.02 -16.05
C CYS A 40 9.66 0.48 -16.12
N ALA A 41 8.64 -0.18 -15.55
CA ALA A 41 8.51 -1.63 -15.56
C ALA A 41 7.77 -2.17 -16.79
N PHE A 42 6.81 -1.42 -17.34
CA PHE A 42 5.92 -1.89 -18.41
C PHE A 42 6.06 -1.12 -19.73
N ILE A 43 6.49 0.14 -19.72
CA ILE A 43 6.53 0.99 -20.92
C ILE A 43 7.97 1.12 -21.46
N GLU A 44 8.95 1.38 -20.60
CA GLU A 44 10.33 1.62 -21.02
C GLU A 44 11.13 0.31 -21.14
N PRO A 45 11.66 -0.04 -22.33
CA PRO A 45 12.53 -1.20 -22.48
C PRO A 45 13.86 -0.95 -21.79
N SER A 46 14.19 -1.79 -20.79
CA SER A 46 15.44 -1.72 -20.02
C SER A 46 15.94 -3.14 -19.71
N PRO A 47 17.27 -3.38 -19.67
CA PRO A 47 17.81 -4.69 -19.28
C PRO A 47 17.36 -5.10 -17.86
N VAL A 48 17.03 -4.13 -17.00
CA VAL A 48 16.64 -4.35 -15.60
C VAL A 48 15.11 -4.40 -15.41
N GLN A 49 14.35 -4.25 -16.50
CA GLN A 49 12.89 -4.19 -16.50
C GLN A 49 12.23 -5.44 -15.88
N LYS A 50 12.76 -6.65 -16.14
CA LYS A 50 12.23 -7.89 -15.58
C LYS A 50 12.28 -7.93 -14.06
N ILE A 51 13.37 -7.44 -13.47
CA ILE A 51 13.55 -7.37 -12.02
C ILE A 51 12.57 -6.36 -11.44
N LEU A 52 12.51 -5.16 -12.03
CA LEU A 52 11.63 -4.09 -11.57
C LEU A 52 10.15 -4.50 -11.61
N ARG A 53 9.72 -5.15 -12.71
CA ARG A 53 8.35 -5.68 -12.87
C ARG A 53 7.98 -6.66 -11.77
N ARG A 54 8.90 -7.53 -11.35
CA ARG A 54 8.66 -8.49 -10.27
C ARG A 54 8.42 -7.78 -8.92
N TYR A 55 9.24 -6.78 -8.58
CA TYR A 55 9.05 -6.01 -7.35
C TYR A 55 7.79 -5.13 -7.36
N VAL A 56 7.44 -4.54 -8.52
CA VAL A 56 6.20 -3.79 -8.69
C VAL A 56 4.99 -4.71 -8.50
N LEU A 57 5.00 -5.91 -9.09
CA LEU A 57 3.92 -6.89 -8.90
C LEU A 57 3.80 -7.32 -7.44
N TYR A 58 4.91 -7.61 -6.75
CA TYR A 58 4.87 -7.94 -5.33
C TYR A 58 4.36 -6.78 -4.47
N SER A 59 4.68 -5.52 -4.82
CA SER A 59 4.13 -4.35 -4.14
C SER A 59 2.61 -4.24 -4.35
N ILE A 60 2.12 -4.48 -5.58
CA ILE A 60 0.68 -4.48 -5.88
C ILE A 60 -0.04 -5.56 -5.06
N ILE A 61 0.49 -6.79 -5.06
CA ILE A 61 -0.09 -7.90 -4.29
C ILE A 61 -0.11 -7.57 -2.80
N GLY A 62 0.99 -7.05 -2.26
CA GLY A 62 1.08 -6.64 -0.85
C GLY A 62 0.05 -5.55 -0.52
N ALA A 63 -0.07 -4.53 -1.38
CA ALA A 63 -1.04 -3.45 -1.21
C ALA A 63 -2.49 -3.96 -1.26
N SER A 64 -2.82 -4.85 -2.21
CA SER A 64 -4.14 -5.46 -2.31
C SER A 64 -4.47 -6.31 -1.08
N LEU A 65 -3.52 -7.10 -0.58
CA LEU A 65 -3.70 -7.90 0.62
C LEU A 65 -3.99 -7.01 1.84
N TRP A 66 -3.21 -5.94 2.01
CA TRP A 66 -3.43 -5.00 3.10
C TRP A 66 -4.76 -4.25 2.99
N LEU A 67 -5.17 -3.90 1.78
CA LEU A 67 -6.47 -3.26 1.54
C LEU A 67 -7.61 -4.21 1.94
N LEU A 68 -7.51 -5.50 1.61
CA LEU A 68 -8.49 -6.50 2.04
C LEU A 68 -8.51 -6.67 3.56
N VAL A 69 -7.34 -6.69 4.21
CA VAL A 69 -7.25 -6.79 5.68
C VAL A 69 -7.90 -5.57 6.35
N LEU A 70 -7.60 -4.36 5.87
CA LEU A 70 -8.21 -3.13 6.39
C LEU A 70 -9.72 -3.10 6.14
N MET A 71 -10.16 -3.50 4.95
CA MET A 71 -11.58 -3.56 4.61
C MET A 71 -12.33 -4.56 5.49
N ALA A 72 -11.77 -5.76 5.70
CA ALA A 72 -12.35 -6.75 6.58
C ALA A 72 -12.43 -6.26 8.03
N TRP A 73 -11.37 -5.60 8.52
CA TRP A 73 -11.34 -5.00 9.84
C TRP A 73 -12.40 -3.91 10.01
N GLU A 74 -12.52 -2.99 9.04
CA GLU A 74 -13.54 -1.96 9.05
C GLU A 74 -14.94 -2.55 9.06
N ILE A 75 -15.25 -3.49 8.16
CA ILE A 75 -16.56 -4.14 8.13
C ILE A 75 -16.88 -4.79 9.48
N PHE A 76 -15.94 -5.57 10.04
CA PHE A 76 -16.09 -6.19 11.35
C PHE A 76 -16.33 -5.15 12.46
N PHE A 77 -15.52 -4.09 12.50
CA PHE A 77 -15.65 -3.02 13.49
C PHE A 77 -16.98 -2.30 13.39
N GLN A 78 -17.46 -2.01 12.18
CA GLN A 78 -18.77 -1.38 11.97
C GLN A 78 -19.92 -2.28 12.45
N PHE A 79 -19.85 -3.59 12.22
CA PHE A 79 -20.86 -4.53 12.71
C PHE A 79 -20.88 -4.65 14.23
N GLU A 80 -19.72 -4.74 14.89
CA GLU A 80 -19.66 -4.80 16.36
C GLU A 80 -20.07 -3.46 17.00
N ARG A 81 -19.68 -2.35 16.38
CA ARG A 81 -20.07 -1.00 16.85
C ARG A 81 -21.58 -0.79 16.76
N ALA A 82 -22.24 -1.32 15.73
CA ALA A 82 -23.70 -1.26 15.61
C ALA A 82 -24.43 -2.02 16.73
N LYS A 83 -23.76 -2.94 17.45
CA LYS A 83 -24.33 -3.62 18.62
C LYS A 83 -24.22 -2.80 19.91
N GLY A 84 -23.55 -1.65 19.89
CA GLY A 84 -23.44 -0.75 21.05
C GLY A 84 -22.56 -1.29 22.18
N LEU A 85 -21.46 -1.99 21.84
CA LEU A 85 -20.56 -2.56 22.85
C LEU A 85 -19.60 -1.49 23.43
N GLU A 86 -19.36 -1.51 24.73
CA GLU A 86 -18.50 -0.51 25.40
C GLU A 86 -17.06 -0.47 24.86
N TRP A 87 -16.52 -1.62 24.42
CA TRP A 87 -15.16 -1.67 23.88
C TRP A 87 -15.05 -1.01 22.51
N THR A 88 -16.12 -1.02 21.70
CA THR A 88 -16.13 -0.33 20.40
C THR A 88 -16.19 1.17 20.55
N ASP A 89 -16.83 1.69 21.61
CA ASP A 89 -16.82 3.11 21.91
C ASP A 89 -15.44 3.58 22.38
N ARG A 90 -14.76 2.77 23.20
CA ARG A 90 -13.38 3.08 23.63
C ARG A 90 -12.37 3.09 22.47
N LEU A 91 -12.61 2.28 21.44
CA LEU A 91 -11.76 2.22 20.24
C LEU A 91 -12.15 3.25 19.18
N SER A 92 -13.38 3.81 19.25
CA SER A 92 -13.88 4.79 18.30
C SER A 92 -13.21 6.15 18.52
N PHE A 93 -12.49 6.62 17.50
CA PHE A 93 -11.89 7.96 17.54
C PHE A 93 -12.87 9.07 17.11
N VAL A 94 -13.77 8.76 16.17
CA VAL A 94 -14.78 9.70 15.65
C VAL A 94 -16.17 9.17 15.95
N PHE A 95 -16.92 9.91 16.76
CA PHE A 95 -18.31 9.60 17.05
C PHE A 95 -19.23 10.31 16.05
N PRO A 96 -20.21 9.60 15.46
CA PRO A 96 -21.23 10.26 14.66
C PRO A 96 -22.11 11.13 15.58
N VAL A 97 -22.16 12.42 15.29
CA VAL A 97 -23.00 13.39 16.00
C VAL A 97 -24.47 13.10 15.66
N GLY A 98 -25.14 12.29 16.47
CA GLY A 98 -26.52 11.86 16.24
C GLY A 98 -26.83 10.39 16.52
N TYR A 99 -25.86 9.59 16.96
CA TYR A 99 -26.14 8.29 17.58
C TYR A 99 -26.77 8.54 18.97
N VAL A 100 -27.98 8.03 19.18
CA VAL A 100 -28.70 8.01 20.47
C VAL A 100 -28.60 6.63 21.06
#